data_AF-A0A7J7MK66-F1
#
_entry.id   AF-A0A7J7MK66-F1
#
_cell.length_a   1.000
_cell.length_b   1.000
_cell.length_c   1.000
_cell.angle_alpha   90.00
_cell.angle_beta   90.00
_cell.angle_gamma   90.00
#
_symmetry.space_group_name_H-M   'P 1'
#
loop_
_entity.id
_entity.type
_entity.pdbx_description
1 polymer ?
#
loop_
_entity_poly.entity_id
_entity_poly.type
_entity_poly.pdbx_seq_one_letter_code
_entity_poly.pdbx_strand_id
1 'polypeptide(L)'
;MSTGKLDLAGECLQNAMDLSGLLVLYSSLGDAEGIKKLAYLAKEQGKNNVAFLCLFMLGNLEECLQLLVDSNRIPEAALMARSYSPSKVSDIVAIWKKEFDDWQVSHAVESATTEQRDGAVLVSGNEDDEEWGTNNEGTPPA
;
A
#
# COMPACT_ATOMS: atom_id res chain seq x y z
N MET A 1 2.64 10.40 33.74
CA MET A 1 3.34 11.70 33.75
C MET A 1 3.31 12.30 35.16
N SER A 2 4.20 11.91 36.07
CA SER A 2 4.11 12.32 37.48
C SER A 2 4.81 13.66 37.80
N THR A 3 5.65 14.19 36.90
CA THR A 3 6.45 15.42 37.16
C THR A 3 6.33 16.51 36.09
N GLY A 4 5.48 16.35 35.07
CA GLY A 4 5.21 17.41 34.07
C GLY A 4 6.41 17.93 33.25
N LYS A 5 7.52 17.18 33.18
CA LYS A 5 8.75 17.61 32.47
C LYS A 5 8.64 17.38 30.96
N LEU A 6 7.82 18.21 30.30
CA LEU A 6 7.51 18.06 28.87
C LEU A 6 8.71 18.37 27.96
N ASP A 7 9.54 19.34 28.33
CA ASP A 7 10.73 19.70 27.54
C ASP A 7 11.72 18.53 27.48
N LEU A 8 12.03 17.94 28.64
CA LEU A 8 12.90 16.76 28.72
C LEU A 8 12.31 15.57 27.96
N ALA A 9 10.98 15.38 28.04
CA ALA A 9 10.32 14.33 27.26
C ALA A 9 10.48 14.57 25.75
N GLY A 10 10.34 15.81 25.29
CA GLY A 10 10.56 16.20 23.90
C GLY A 10 11.99 15.95 23.42
N GLU A 11 12.99 16.26 24.24
CA GLU A 11 14.40 15.95 23.94
C GLU A 11 14.66 14.45 23.90
N CYS A 12 14.15 13.67 24.86
CA CYS A 12 14.28 12.22 24.85
C CYS A 12 13.65 11.59 23.60
N LEU A 13 12.45 12.04 23.22
CA LEU A 13 11.74 11.54 22.05
C LEU A 13 12.47 11.90 20.73
N GLN A 14 13.03 13.10 20.63
CA GLN A 14 13.87 13.50 19.49
C GLN A 14 15.12 12.62 19.38
N ASN A 15 15.83 12.42 20.48
CA ASN A 15 17.04 11.58 20.50
C ASN A 15 16.72 10.10 20.20
N ALA A 16 15.55 9.62 20.63
CA ALA A 16 15.08 8.27 20.34
C ALA A 16 14.47 8.12 18.94
N MET A 17 14.30 9.22 18.20
CA MET A 17 13.62 9.26 16.89
C MET A 17 12.19 8.67 16.95
N ASP A 18 11.50 8.86 18.08
CA ASP A 18 10.11 8.44 18.25
C ASP A 18 9.16 9.50 17.67
N LEU A 19 8.97 9.45 16.36
CA LEU A 19 8.14 10.41 15.62
C LEU A 19 6.66 10.39 16.05
N SER A 20 6.14 9.22 16.47
CA SER A 20 4.77 9.09 16.95
C SER A 20 4.59 9.72 18.32
N GLY A 21 5.56 9.53 19.23
CA GLY A 21 5.59 10.19 20.52
C GLY A 21 5.72 11.72 20.38
N LEU A 22 6.58 12.19 19.47
CA LEU A 22 6.71 13.62 19.15
C LEU A 22 5.41 14.20 18.59
N LEU A 23 4.73 13.47 17.72
CA LEU A 23 3.43 13.88 17.18
C LEU A 23 2.41 14.12 18.30
N VAL A 24 2.29 13.17 19.24
CA VAL A 24 1.37 13.28 20.38
C VAL A 24 1.77 14.45 21.27
N LEU A 25 3.06 14.64 21.55
CA LEU A 25 3.54 15.73 22.38
C LEU A 25 3.25 17.10 21.74
N TYR A 26 3.68 17.32 20.49
CA TYR A 26 3.50 18.61 19.81
C TYR A 26 2.03 18.93 19.53
N SER A 27 1.21 17.93 19.15
CA SER A 27 -0.24 18.13 18.98
C SER A 27 -0.95 18.48 20.29
N SER A 28 -0.57 17.84 21.40
CA SER A 28 -1.15 18.15 22.72
C SER A 28 -0.75 19.53 23.23
N LEU A 29 0.45 20.00 22.85
CA LEU A 29 0.95 21.33 23.19
C LEU A 29 0.45 22.43 22.23
N GLY A 30 -0.10 22.07 21.08
CA GLY A 30 -0.42 23.03 20.01
C GLY A 30 0.82 23.66 19.37
N ASP A 31 1.96 22.98 19.39
CA ASP A 31 3.21 23.47 18.80
C ASP A 31 3.22 23.26 17.29
N ALA A 32 2.72 24.27 16.56
CA ALA A 32 2.67 24.24 15.09
C ALA A 32 4.06 24.17 14.44
N GLU A 33 5.06 24.83 15.00
CA GLU A 33 6.43 24.81 14.46
C GLU A 33 7.10 23.44 14.68
N GLY A 34 6.87 22.82 15.84
CA GLY A 34 7.27 21.44 16.13
C GLY A 34 6.64 20.45 15.16
N ILE A 35 5.32 20.56 14.92
CA ILE A 35 4.60 19.73 13.94
C ILE A 35 5.16 19.92 12.53
N LYS A 36 5.48 21.16 12.13
CA LYS A 36 6.04 21.45 10.81
C LYS A 36 7.41 20.77 10.61
N LYS A 37 8.31 20.89 11.60
CA LYS A 37 9.62 20.19 11.55
C LYS A 37 9.45 18.68 11.53
N LEU A 38 8.51 18.16 12.34
CA LEU A 38 8.20 16.74 12.39
C LEU A 38 7.67 16.21 11.05
N ALA A 39 6.87 16.99 10.32
CA ALA A 39 6.38 16.63 9.00
C ALA A 39 7.53 16.34 8.01
N TYR A 40 8.51 17.27 7.94
CA TYR A 40 9.69 17.10 7.09
C TYR A 40 10.50 15.87 7.50
N LEU A 41 10.80 15.75 8.79
CA LEU A 41 11.59 14.63 9.33
C LEU A 41 10.90 13.27 9.08
N ALA A 42 9.58 13.21 9.27
CA ALA A 42 8.79 12.01 9.03
C ALA A 42 8.75 11.64 7.53
N LYS A 43 8.68 12.64 6.64
CA LYS A 43 8.74 12.42 5.19
C LYS A 43 10.11 11.87 4.77
N GLU A 44 11.20 12.43 5.29
CA GLU A 44 12.56 11.94 5.01
C GLU A 44 12.78 10.50 5.51
N GLN A 45 12.19 10.14 6.65
CA GLN A 45 12.24 8.78 7.18
C GLN A 45 11.25 7.79 6.54
N GLY A 46 10.48 8.23 5.52
CA GLY A 46 9.43 7.43 4.89
C GLY A 46 8.26 7.06 5.81
N LYS A 47 8.11 7.75 6.95
CA LYS A 47 6.98 7.59 7.89
C LYS A 47 5.78 8.39 7.41
N ASN A 48 5.24 8.01 6.24
CA ASN A 48 4.20 8.76 5.52
C ASN A 48 2.96 9.05 6.36
N ASN A 49 2.50 8.11 7.21
CA ASN A 49 1.32 8.35 8.05
C ASN A 49 1.54 9.49 9.06
N VAL A 50 2.73 9.57 9.66
CA VAL A 50 3.08 10.64 10.61
C VAL A 50 3.21 11.97 9.87
N ALA A 51 3.91 11.97 8.73
CA ALA A 51 4.02 13.15 7.87
C ALA A 51 2.64 13.67 7.44
N PHE A 52 1.74 12.76 7.02
CA PHE A 52 0.37 13.08 6.65
C PHE A 52 -0.40 13.76 7.78
N LEU A 53 -0.40 13.17 8.99
CA LEU A 53 -1.11 13.79 10.13
C LEU A 53 -0.54 15.16 10.47
N CYS A 54 0.79 15.34 10.42
CA CYS A 54 1.41 16.64 10.67
C CYS A 54 0.94 17.68 9.65
N LEU A 55 1.01 17.37 8.35
CA LEU A 55 0.57 18.26 7.28
C LEU A 55 -0.94 18.56 7.35
N PHE A 56 -1.75 17.56 7.69
CA PHE A 56 -3.20 17.68 7.81
C PHE A 56 -3.59 18.61 8.96
N MET A 57 -2.94 18.48 10.13
CA MET A 57 -3.15 19.39 11.26
C MET A 57 -2.73 20.83 10.95
N LEU A 58 -1.69 21.00 10.14
CA LEU A 58 -1.24 22.33 9.67
C LEU A 58 -2.15 22.91 8.56
N GLY A 59 -3.12 22.14 8.06
CA GLY A 59 -4.01 22.56 6.98
C GLY A 59 -3.36 22.59 5.60
N ASN A 60 -2.19 21.97 5.42
CA ASN A 60 -1.48 21.93 4.14
C ASN A 60 -2.01 20.78 3.28
N LEU A 61 -3.20 20.98 2.70
CA LEU A 61 -3.94 19.95 1.96
C LEU A 61 -3.24 19.54 0.67
N GLU A 62 -2.65 20.48 -0.07
CA GLU A 62 -1.89 20.20 -1.29
C GLU A 62 -0.72 19.24 -1.04
N GLU A 63 0.08 19.46 0.01
CA GLU A 63 1.18 18.54 0.33
C GLU A 63 0.69 17.18 0.83
N CYS A 64 -0.45 17.14 1.55
CA CYS A 64 -1.07 15.87 1.93
C CYS A 64 -1.47 15.04 0.71
N LEU A 65 -2.11 15.67 -0.28
CA LEU A 65 -2.50 15.02 -1.52
C LEU A 65 -1.28 14.51 -2.28
N GLN A 66 -0.24 15.35 -2.40
CA GLN A 66 1.00 14.94 -3.05
C GLN A 66 1.66 13.75 -2.33
N LEU A 67 1.68 13.74 -0.99
CA LEU A 67 2.24 12.63 -0.22
C LEU A 67 1.48 11.31 -0.45
N LEU A 68 0.15 11.36 -0.59
CA LEU A 68 -0.65 10.17 -0.91
C LEU A 68 -0.39 9.68 -2.34
N VAL A 69 -0.22 10.59 -3.29
CA VAL A 69 0.14 10.25 -4.67
C VAL A 69 1.54 9.63 -4.72
N ASP A 70 2.53 10.27 -4.10
CA ASP A 70 3.93 9.81 -4.05
C ASP A 70 4.07 8.44 -3.37
N SER A 71 3.17 8.11 -2.44
CA SER A 71 3.15 6.83 -1.74
C SER A 71 2.26 5.77 -2.40
N ASN A 72 1.83 6.01 -3.64
CA ASN A 72 1.00 5.12 -4.45
C ASN A 72 -0.37 4.80 -3.83
N ARG A 73 -0.91 5.69 -3.00
CA ARG A 73 -2.23 5.56 -2.35
C ARG A 73 -3.27 6.43 -3.05
N ILE A 74 -3.37 6.28 -4.36
CA ILE A 74 -4.23 7.13 -5.21
C ILE A 74 -5.72 7.09 -4.79
N PRO A 75 -6.32 5.94 -4.40
CA PRO A 75 -7.71 5.92 -3.95
C PRO A 75 -7.95 6.77 -2.69
N GLU A 76 -7.00 6.77 -1.74
CA GLU A 76 -7.05 7.62 -0.54
C GLU A 76 -6.91 9.10 -0.93
N ALA A 77 -6.02 9.42 -1.87
CA ALA A 77 -5.87 10.78 -2.40
C ALA A 77 -7.16 11.28 -3.06
N ALA A 78 -7.84 10.43 -3.84
CA ALA A 78 -9.11 10.77 -4.48
C ALA A 78 -10.21 11.03 -3.46
N LEU A 79 -10.28 10.20 -2.41
CA LEU A 79 -11.22 10.39 -1.31
C LEU A 79 -10.94 11.69 -0.55
N MET A 80 -9.67 11.99 -0.26
CA MET A 80 -9.27 13.22 0.41
C MET A 80 -9.59 14.45 -0.44
N ALA A 81 -9.26 14.43 -1.73
CA ALA A 81 -9.59 15.52 -2.66
C ALA A 81 -11.10 15.78 -2.66
N ARG A 82 -11.92 14.73 -2.71
CA ARG A 82 -13.37 14.89 -2.69
C ARG A 82 -13.89 15.57 -1.42
N SER A 83 -13.28 15.27 -0.27
CA SER A 83 -13.72 15.83 1.02
C SER A 83 -13.17 17.23 1.30
N TYR A 84 -11.93 17.53 0.91
CA TYR A 84 -11.23 18.74 1.36
C TYR A 84 -10.76 19.66 0.22
N SER A 85 -10.59 19.17 -1.01
CA SER A 85 -10.19 19.97 -2.18
C SER A 85 -10.91 19.49 -3.46
N PRO A 86 -12.24 19.76 -3.59
CA PRO A 86 -13.06 19.20 -4.67
C PRO A 86 -12.57 19.57 -6.08
N SER A 87 -11.86 20.70 -6.22
CA SER A 87 -11.25 21.16 -7.47
C SER A 87 -10.14 20.24 -7.99
N LYS A 88 -9.50 19.45 -7.12
CA LYS A 88 -8.41 18.52 -7.48
C LYS A 88 -8.90 17.11 -7.81
N VAL A 89 -10.19 16.81 -7.60
CA VAL A 89 -10.73 15.46 -7.76
C VAL A 89 -10.56 14.94 -9.19
N SER A 90 -10.82 15.77 -10.20
CA SER A 90 -10.66 15.39 -11.60
C SER A 90 -9.25 14.92 -11.91
N ASP A 91 -8.26 15.64 -11.38
CA ASP A 91 -6.84 15.41 -11.66
C ASP A 91 -6.40 14.08 -11.02
N ILE A 92 -6.77 13.86 -9.75
CA ILE A 92 -6.41 12.63 -9.03
C ILE A 92 -7.13 11.40 -9.60
N VAL A 93 -8.40 11.54 -9.99
CA VAL A 93 -9.14 10.43 -10.62
C VAL A 93 -8.57 10.10 -12.01
N ALA A 94 -8.07 11.09 -12.74
CA ALA A 94 -7.38 10.83 -14.01
C ALA A 94 -6.09 10.02 -13.79
N ILE A 95 -5.29 10.37 -12.77
CA ILE A 95 -4.12 9.58 -12.36
C ILE A 95 -4.53 8.15 -12.00
N TRP A 96 -5.59 7.99 -11.20
CA TRP A 96 -6.05 6.65 -10.80
C TRP A 96 -6.47 5.79 -11.99
N LYS A 97 -7.23 6.36 -12.93
CA LYS A 97 -7.62 5.63 -14.14
C LYS A 97 -6.41 5.17 -14.93
N LYS A 98 -5.43 6.05 -15.11
CA LYS A 98 -4.19 5.71 -15.81
C LYS A 98 -3.45 4.56 -15.12
N GLU A 99 -3.26 4.62 -13.81
CA GLU A 99 -2.61 3.55 -13.03
C GLU A 99 -3.35 2.20 -13.19
N PHE A 100 -4.68 2.24 -13.23
CA PHE A 100 -5.49 1.04 -13.43
C PHE A 100 -5.36 0.47 -14.84
N ASP A 101 -5.37 1.32 -15.86
CA ASP A 101 -5.19 0.91 -17.26
C ASP A 101 -3.78 0.31 -17.48
N ASP A 102 -2.74 0.97 -16.93
CA ASP A 102 -1.36 0.47 -16.97
C ASP A 102 -1.24 -0.89 -16.25
N TRP A 103 -1.90 -1.06 -15.10
CA TRP A 103 -1.96 -2.34 -14.40
C TRP A 103 -2.63 -3.44 -15.25
N GLN A 104 -3.74 -3.16 -15.92
CA GLN A 104 -4.40 -4.14 -16.80
C GLN A 104 -3.48 -4.61 -17.93
N VAL A 105 -2.76 -3.69 -18.56
CA VAL A 105 -1.80 -4.02 -19.63
C VAL A 105 -0.69 -4.92 -19.08
N SER A 106 -0.12 -4.59 -17.92
CA SER A 106 0.94 -5.39 -17.30
C SER A 106 0.50 -6.84 -17.01
N HIS A 107 -0.73 -7.01 -16.50
CA HIS A 107 -1.30 -8.30 -16.19
C HIS A 107 -1.60 -9.14 -17.44
N ALA A 108 -2.10 -8.52 -18.51
CA ALA A 108 -2.37 -9.21 -19.77
C ALA A 108 -1.08 -9.69 -20.45
N VAL A 109 0.01 -8.91 -20.36
CA VAL A 109 1.32 -9.34 -20.86
C VAL A 109 1.86 -10.52 -20.04
N GLU A 110 1.74 -10.48 -18.72
CA GLU A 110 2.19 -11.57 -17.85
C GLU A 110 1.44 -12.87 -18.15
N SER A 111 0.11 -12.82 -18.27
CA SER A 111 -0.71 -14.01 -18.56
C SER A 111 -0.34 -14.66 -19.90
N ALA A 112 -0.11 -13.86 -20.95
CA ALA A 112 0.29 -14.35 -22.27
C ALA A 112 1.66 -15.04 -22.28
N THR A 113 2.58 -14.64 -21.38
CA THR A 113 3.91 -15.29 -21.29
C THR A 113 3.88 -16.64 -20.58
N THR A 114 2.94 -16.85 -19.66
CA THR A 114 2.71 -18.15 -19.00
C THR A 114 2.12 -19.19 -19.94
N GLU A 115 1.16 -18.79 -20.79
CA GLU A 115 0.55 -19.70 -21.78
C GLU A 115 1.59 -20.25 -22.78
N GLN A 116 2.65 -19.48 -23.07
CA GLN A 116 3.71 -19.90 -24.00
C GLN A 116 4.74 -20.85 -23.37
N ARG A 117 4.78 -20.99 -22.03
CA ARG A 117 5.67 -21.92 -21.31
C ARG A 117 5.08 -23.32 -21.16
N ASP A 118 3.76 -23.44 -21.03
CA ASP A 118 3.07 -24.73 -20.87
C ASP A 118 2.87 -25.48 -22.21
N GLY A 119 3.07 -24.82 -23.35
CA GLY A 119 2.96 -25.43 -24.68
C GLY A 119 4.18 -26.24 -25.15
N ALA A 120 5.25 -26.38 -24.34
CA ALA A 120 6.51 -27.01 -24.77
C ALA A 120 6.73 -28.46 -24.30
N VAL A 121 5.79 -29.09 -23.58
CA VAL A 121 5.89 -30.51 -23.22
C VAL A 121 5.32 -31.36 -24.35
N LEU A 122 6.13 -31.61 -25.38
CA LEU A 122 5.85 -32.60 -26.42
C LEU A 122 5.90 -34.01 -25.79
N VAL A 123 4.73 -34.60 -25.52
CA VAL A 123 4.63 -36.05 -25.25
C VAL A 123 4.97 -36.78 -26.55
N SER A 124 6.22 -37.23 -26.66
CA SER A 124 6.59 -38.31 -27.57
C SER A 124 6.39 -39.62 -26.81
N GLY A 125 5.18 -40.16 -26.85
CA GLY A 125 4.86 -41.48 -26.32
C GLY A 125 4.36 -42.34 -27.46
N ASN A 126 5.20 -43.29 -27.90
CA ASN A 126 4.79 -44.40 -28.77
C ASN A 126 3.57 -45.10 -28.14
N GLU A 127 2.49 -45.22 -28.90
CA GLU A 127 1.40 -46.15 -28.60
C GLU A 127 1.85 -47.56 -29.01
N ASP A 128 2.40 -48.31 -28.05
CA ASP A 128 2.51 -49.77 -28.15
C ASP A 128 1.60 -50.37 -27.06
N ASP A 129 0.47 -50.89 -27.53
CA ASP A 129 -0.49 -51.86 -26.99
C ASP A 129 -0.27 -52.39 -25.54
N GLU A 130 -1.21 -52.08 -24.63
CA GLU A 130 -1.45 -52.88 -23.42
C GLU A 130 -2.91 -53.36 -23.36
N GLU A 131 -3.08 -54.66 -23.58
CA GLU A 131 -4.30 -55.45 -23.52
C GLU A 131 -4.71 -55.71 -22.06
N TRP A 132 -5.86 -55.19 -21.62
CA TRP A 132 -6.37 -55.41 -20.25
C TRP A 132 -7.37 -56.57 -20.20
N GLY A 133 -6.93 -57.71 -19.68
CA GLY A 133 -7.80 -58.83 -19.31
C GLY A 133 -8.63 -58.52 -18.06
N THR A 134 -9.96 -58.65 -18.16
CA THR A 134 -10.89 -58.42 -17.05
C THR A 134 -11.20 -59.72 -16.31
N ASN A 135 -10.67 -59.93 -15.10
CA ASN A 135 -11.12 -60.96 -14.18
C ASN A 135 -11.31 -60.38 -12.77
N ASN A 136 -12.56 -60.23 -12.33
CA ASN A 136 -13.03 -60.57 -10.97
C ASN A 136 -14.55 -60.33 -10.89
N GLU A 137 -15.36 -61.39 -10.80
CA GLU A 137 -15.78 -62.11 -9.58
C GLU A 137 -17.15 -61.59 -9.09
N GLY A 138 -18.14 -62.48 -9.11
CA GLY A 138 -19.44 -62.26 -8.51
C GLY A 138 -20.01 -63.57 -8.02
N THR A 139 -19.97 -63.81 -6.70
CA THR A 139 -20.87 -64.75 -6.04
C THR A 139 -21.58 -63.98 -4.92
N PRO A 140 -22.93 -63.92 -4.92
CA PRO A 140 -23.70 -63.13 -3.95
C PRO A 140 -23.96 -63.94 -2.66
N PRO A 141 -24.37 -63.28 -1.56
CA PRO A 141 -24.46 -63.93 -0.26
C PRO A 141 -25.84 -64.60 0.00
N ALA A 142 -25.76 -65.69 0.78
CA ALA A 142 -26.78 -66.43 1.55
C ALA A 142 -28.09 -66.86 0.83
#